data_AF-A0A8S2WII1-F1
#
_entry.id   AF-A0A8S2WII1-F1
#
_cell.length_a   1.000
_cell.length_b   1.000
_cell.length_c   1.000
_cell.angle_alpha   90.00
_cell.angle_beta   90.00
_cell.angle_gamma   90.00
#
_symmetry.space_group_name_H-M   'P 1'
#
loop_
_entity.id
_entity.type
_entity.pdbx_description
1 polymer ?
#
loop_
_entity_poly.entity_id
_entity_poly.type
_entity_poly.pdbx_seq_one_letter_code
_entity_poly.pdbx_strand_id
1 'polypeptide(L)'
;MSRDLTKYLNQLRIAKSVCERRITANGGRSYLLLDSTTSENVSNRKVLSLNIILSCQTGRFHFQQFLETLGTHALIKFWYDVWKLRSAMISERHRVASNIYKTYILQFGSAVRDEIDNATVEPDAFYLAQTIIYNVLQKDYYGSFIVSEYYSKFCKLFDSNDIKDFDLNDPSLINNTVNISPNDLSSTLSSPNSETMVQSTTP
;
A
#
# COMPACT_ATOMS: atom_id res chain seq x y z
N MET A 1 -44.96 40.72 12.16
CA MET A 1 -44.04 39.69 12.69
C MET A 1 -42.97 39.27 11.65
N SER A 2 -42.20 40.23 11.11
CA SER A 2 -41.17 39.96 10.07
C SER A 2 -39.77 40.47 10.45
N ARG A 3 -39.65 41.28 11.52
CA ARG A 3 -38.36 41.87 11.96
C ARG A 3 -37.43 40.87 12.66
N ASP A 4 -37.96 39.79 13.22
CA ASP A 4 -37.16 38.81 13.96
C ASP A 4 -36.49 37.78 13.03
N LEU A 5 -37.09 37.53 11.87
CA LEU A 5 -36.51 36.64 10.86
C LEU A 5 -35.19 37.21 10.30
N THR A 6 -35.14 38.52 10.04
CA THR A 6 -33.92 39.19 9.53
C THR A 6 -32.80 39.12 10.56
N LYS A 7 -33.12 39.32 11.84
CA LYS A 7 -32.14 39.19 12.94
C LYS A 7 -31.62 37.76 13.06
N TYR A 8 -32.53 36.78 13.00
CA TYR A 8 -32.19 35.37 13.07
C TYR A 8 -31.30 34.92 11.90
N LEU A 9 -31.62 35.35 10.68
CA LEU A 9 -30.83 35.08 9.48
C LEU A 9 -29.42 35.68 9.61
N ASN A 10 -29.33 36.91 10.12
CA ASN A 10 -28.05 37.55 10.33
C ASN A 10 -27.23 36.85 11.45
N GLN A 11 -27.90 36.38 12.49
CA GLN A 11 -27.27 35.62 13.58
C GLN A 11 -26.72 34.28 13.10
N LEU A 12 -27.47 33.55 12.26
CA LEU A 12 -27.00 32.31 11.62
C LEU A 12 -25.80 32.56 10.70
N ARG A 13 -25.82 33.65 9.93
CA ARG A 13 -24.71 34.05 9.05
C ARG A 13 -23.43 34.36 9.85
N ILE A 14 -23.57 35.08 10.96
CA ILE A 14 -22.44 35.41 11.84
C ILE A 14 -21.90 34.14 12.51
N ALA A 15 -22.78 33.29 13.06
CA ALA A 15 -22.40 32.03 13.67
C ALA A 15 -21.64 31.12 12.70
N LYS A 16 -22.13 30.99 11.46
CA LYS A 16 -21.45 30.27 10.37
C LYS A 16 -20.03 30.81 10.14
N SER A 17 -19.89 32.13 9.95
CA SER A 17 -18.58 32.76 9.73
C SER A 17 -17.60 32.54 10.88
N VAL A 18 -18.07 32.59 12.13
CA VAL A 18 -17.24 32.35 13.32
C VAL A 18 -16.78 30.89 13.39
N CYS A 19 -17.68 29.94 13.13
CA CYS A 19 -17.36 28.52 13.07
C CYS A 19 -16.35 28.23 11.96
N GLU A 20 -16.55 28.75 10.75
CA GLU A 20 -15.63 28.60 9.62
C GLU A 20 -14.23 29.14 9.93
N ARG A 21 -14.15 30.33 10.56
CA ARG A 21 -12.88 30.93 10.96
C ARG A 21 -12.15 30.08 12.01
N ARG A 22 -12.88 29.52 12.97
CA ARG A 22 -12.31 28.68 14.03
C ARG A 22 -11.88 27.30 13.53
N ILE A 23 -12.65 26.70 12.62
CA ILE A 23 -12.28 25.47 11.91
C ILE A 23 -10.98 25.70 11.13
N THR A 24 -10.88 26.82 10.41
CA THR A 24 -9.67 27.18 9.65
C THR A 24 -8.46 27.37 10.57
N ALA A 25 -8.62 28.05 11.71
CA ALA A 25 -7.54 28.28 12.67
C ALA A 25 -7.02 26.97 13.31
N ASN A 26 -7.90 25.97 13.49
CA ASN A 26 -7.56 24.68 14.11
C ASN A 26 -7.07 23.63 13.09
N GLY A 27 -6.65 24.04 11.88
CA GLY A 27 -6.13 23.14 10.84
C GLY A 27 -7.20 22.49 9.96
N GLY A 28 -8.47 22.88 10.07
CA GLY A 28 -9.56 22.39 9.24
C GLY A 28 -9.61 23.05 7.85
N ARG A 29 -8.64 22.77 6.97
CA ARG A 29 -8.66 23.23 5.56
C ARG A 29 -9.51 22.35 4.63
N SER A 30 -10.18 21.32 5.15
CA SER A 30 -10.93 20.34 4.33
C SER A 30 -12.39 20.73 4.05
N TYR A 31 -12.99 21.66 4.80
CA TYR A 31 -14.45 21.91 4.73
C TYR A 31 -14.89 22.98 3.72
N LEU A 32 -13.98 23.81 3.19
CA LEU A 32 -14.31 24.85 2.20
C LEU A 32 -14.13 24.40 0.73
N LEU A 33 -13.62 23.19 0.50
CA LEU A 33 -13.30 22.68 -0.84
C LEU A 33 -14.49 22.13 -1.63
N LEU A 34 -15.70 22.13 -1.07
CA LEU A 34 -16.87 21.61 -1.77
C LEU A 34 -17.52 22.63 -2.73
N ASP A 35 -17.27 23.95 -2.55
CA ASP A 35 -18.14 24.97 -3.16
C ASP A 35 -17.41 26.03 -3.99
N SER A 36 -16.11 25.90 -4.25
CA SER A 36 -15.42 26.86 -5.10
C SER A 36 -14.24 26.23 -5.82
N THR A 37 -14.44 26.05 -7.13
CA THR A 37 -13.41 25.94 -8.14
C THR A 37 -12.24 26.88 -7.83
N THR A 38 -11.00 26.37 -7.94
CA THR A 38 -9.69 27.04 -7.77
C THR A 38 -9.06 26.98 -6.37
N SER A 39 -8.23 25.96 -6.13
CA SER A 39 -6.93 26.11 -5.47
C SER A 39 -6.13 24.81 -5.57
N GLU A 40 -5.38 24.68 -6.65
CA GLU A 40 -4.26 23.75 -6.72
C GLU A 40 -3.21 24.16 -5.69
N ASN A 41 -2.98 23.34 -4.64
CA ASN A 41 -1.62 22.90 -4.26
C ASN A 41 -1.47 22.11 -2.95
N VAL A 42 -2.51 21.82 -2.15
CA VAL A 42 -2.23 21.15 -0.84
C VAL A 42 -3.15 19.97 -0.47
N SER A 43 -4.20 19.66 -1.25
CA SER A 43 -5.18 18.63 -0.84
C SER A 43 -5.58 17.61 -1.91
N ASN A 44 -4.94 17.63 -3.08
CA ASN A 44 -5.08 16.59 -4.12
C ASN A 44 -3.85 15.69 -4.19
N ARG A 45 -3.18 15.41 -3.06
CA ARG A 45 -2.07 14.46 -3.07
C ARG A 45 -2.65 13.06 -3.15
N LYS A 46 -2.57 12.46 -4.34
CA LYS A 46 -2.90 11.06 -4.56
C LYS A 46 -2.03 10.23 -3.61
N VAL A 47 -2.64 9.58 -2.62
CA VAL A 47 -1.93 8.64 -1.74
C VAL A 47 -1.85 7.32 -2.50
N LEU A 48 -0.65 6.98 -2.96
CA LEU A 48 -0.39 5.71 -3.65
C LEU A 48 -0.14 4.62 -2.64
N SER A 49 -0.68 3.42 -2.89
CA SER A 49 -0.42 2.26 -2.05
C SER A 49 1.07 1.90 -2.08
N LEU A 50 1.56 1.30 -0.99
CA LEU A 50 2.95 0.86 -0.90
C LEU A 50 3.33 -0.08 -2.07
N ASN A 51 2.41 -0.94 -2.50
CA ASN A 51 2.64 -1.81 -3.66
C ASN A 51 2.96 -1.01 -4.93
N ILE A 52 2.16 0.03 -5.24
CA ILE A 52 2.40 0.88 -6.42
C ILE A 52 3.76 1.59 -6.33
N ILE A 53 4.10 2.10 -5.14
CA ILE A 53 5.39 2.76 -4.90
C ILE A 53 6.55 1.78 -5.09
N LEU A 54 6.40 0.55 -4.59
CA LEU A 54 7.43 -0.48 -4.70
C LEU A 54 7.52 -1.09 -6.10
N SER A 55 6.49 -1.02 -6.94
CA SER A 55 6.55 -1.46 -8.34
C SER A 55 7.20 -0.43 -9.26
N CYS A 56 7.16 0.86 -8.88
CA CYS A 56 7.81 1.95 -9.61
C CYS A 56 9.28 2.12 -9.22
N GLN A 57 10.20 2.20 -10.19
CA GLN A 57 11.64 2.41 -9.90
C GLN A 57 11.90 3.72 -9.17
N THR A 58 11.28 4.82 -9.62
CA THR A 58 11.41 6.14 -8.99
C THR A 58 10.79 6.14 -7.58
N GLY A 59 9.67 5.42 -7.40
CA GLY A 59 9.02 5.25 -6.09
C GLY A 59 9.93 4.54 -5.09
N ARG A 60 10.51 3.40 -5.50
CA ARG A 60 11.51 2.65 -4.73
C ARG A 60 12.70 3.54 -4.34
N PHE A 61 13.23 4.32 -5.28
CA PHE A 61 14.39 5.18 -5.04
C PHE A 61 14.10 6.22 -3.95
N HIS A 62 12.99 6.95 -4.04
CA HIS A 62 12.65 7.94 -3.01
C HIS A 62 12.30 7.30 -1.67
N PHE A 63 11.66 6.14 -1.67
CA PHE A 63 11.39 5.40 -0.43
C PHE A 63 12.69 4.89 0.21
N GLN A 64 13.65 4.44 -0.60
CA GLN A 64 14.99 4.07 -0.12
C GLN A 64 15.71 5.27 0.50
N GLN A 65 15.73 6.43 -0.17
CA GLN A 65 16.34 7.64 0.39
C GLN A 65 15.73 8.02 1.75
N PHE A 66 14.41 7.89 1.89
CA PHE A 66 13.74 8.09 3.17
C PHE A 66 14.22 7.09 4.22
N LEU A 67 14.26 5.79 3.91
CA LEU A 67 14.72 4.76 4.83
C LEU A 67 16.23 4.87 5.15
N GLU A 68 17.02 5.46 4.26
CA GLU A 68 18.44 5.74 4.52
C GLU A 68 18.59 6.76 5.66
N THR A 69 17.72 7.75 5.75
CA THR A 69 17.72 8.70 6.89
C THR A 69 17.43 8.03 8.23
N LEU A 70 16.75 6.89 8.21
CA LEU A 70 16.41 6.10 9.39
C LEU A 70 17.39 4.95 9.65
N GLY A 71 18.34 4.73 8.74
CA GLY A 71 19.27 3.59 8.81
C GLY A 71 18.65 2.23 8.49
N THR A 72 17.40 2.17 7.98
CA THR A 72 16.65 0.91 7.77
C THR A 72 16.44 0.55 6.30
N HIS A 73 17.18 1.19 5.41
CA HIS A 73 17.14 0.96 3.97
C HIS A 73 17.54 -0.47 3.53
N ALA A 74 18.14 -1.27 4.43
CA ALA A 74 18.38 -2.69 4.21
C ALA A 74 17.08 -3.46 3.91
N LEU A 75 15.97 -3.06 4.53
CA LEU A 75 14.66 -3.70 4.37
C LEU A 75 14.16 -3.61 2.92
N ILE A 76 14.18 -2.42 2.34
CA ILE A 76 13.73 -2.22 0.95
C ILE A 76 14.68 -2.85 -0.05
N LYS A 77 16.00 -2.83 0.22
CA LYS A 77 17.00 -3.47 -0.66
C LYS A 77 16.81 -4.99 -0.69
N PHE A 78 16.62 -5.63 0.48
CA PHE A 78 16.30 -7.05 0.54
C PHE A 78 15.01 -7.37 -0.22
N TRP A 79 13.94 -6.57 -0.01
CA TRP A 79 12.68 -6.78 -0.70
C TRP A 79 12.86 -6.77 -2.23
N TYR A 80 13.66 -5.84 -2.75
CA TYR A 80 13.97 -5.76 -4.17
C TYR A 80 14.87 -6.90 -4.66
N ASP A 81 15.88 -7.30 -3.89
CA ASP A 81 16.75 -8.42 -4.28
C ASP A 81 15.99 -9.75 -4.34
N VAL A 82 15.05 -9.99 -3.42
CA VAL A 82 14.15 -11.15 -3.47
C VAL A 82 13.17 -11.05 -4.64
N TRP A 83 12.68 -9.84 -4.94
CA TRP A 83 11.87 -9.63 -6.14
C TRP A 83 12.65 -9.98 -7.41
N LYS A 84 13.93 -9.59 -7.50
CA LYS A 84 14.82 -9.94 -8.60
C LYS A 84 15.13 -11.43 -8.65
N LEU A 85 15.24 -12.10 -7.49
CA LEU A 85 15.42 -13.55 -7.39
C LEU A 85 14.26 -14.31 -8.05
N ARG A 86 13.03 -13.80 -7.94
CA ARG A 86 11.84 -14.38 -8.58
C ARG A 86 11.94 -14.39 -10.11
N SER A 87 12.52 -13.35 -10.67
CA SER A 87 12.70 -13.20 -12.12
C SER A 87 14.02 -13.81 -12.65
N ALA A 88 14.89 -14.32 -11.77
CA ALA A 88 16.17 -14.91 -12.15
C ALA A 88 16.00 -16.32 -12.72
N MET A 89 16.89 -16.68 -13.65
CA MET A 89 16.97 -18.03 -14.21
C MET A 89 17.25 -19.07 -13.11
N ILE A 90 16.75 -20.30 -13.26
CA ILE A 90 16.90 -21.38 -12.28
C ILE A 90 18.38 -21.66 -11.94
N SER A 91 19.27 -21.53 -12.93
CA SER A 91 20.71 -21.75 -12.81
C SER A 91 21.41 -20.69 -11.94
N GLU A 92 20.91 -19.46 -11.95
CA GLU A 92 21.48 -18.35 -11.18
C GLU A 92 20.77 -18.14 -9.84
N ARG A 93 19.58 -18.73 -9.67
CA ARG A 93 18.75 -18.57 -8.46
C ARG A 93 19.52 -18.90 -7.18
N HIS A 94 20.23 -20.02 -7.15
CA HIS A 94 21.02 -20.40 -5.97
C HIS A 94 22.16 -19.42 -5.67
N ARG A 95 22.83 -18.90 -6.70
CA ARG A 95 23.91 -17.91 -6.56
C ARG A 95 23.37 -16.59 -6.00
N VAL A 96 22.27 -16.10 -6.55
CA VAL A 96 21.61 -14.86 -6.10
C VAL A 96 21.07 -15.02 -4.67
N ALA A 97 20.40 -16.13 -4.38
CA ALA A 97 19.91 -16.45 -3.03
C ALA A 97 21.05 -16.49 -1.99
N SER A 98 22.16 -17.16 -2.34
CA SER A 98 23.36 -17.22 -1.47
C SER A 98 23.95 -15.83 -1.22
N ASN A 99 23.91 -14.94 -2.21
CA ASN A 99 24.38 -13.57 -2.05
C ASN A 99 23.46 -12.78 -1.13
N ILE A 100 22.14 -12.85 -1.35
CA ILE A 100 21.12 -12.21 -0.49
C ILE A 100 21.29 -12.64 0.96
N TYR A 101 21.39 -13.95 1.20
CA TYR A 101 21.58 -14.50 2.54
C TYR A 101 22.79 -13.88 3.24
N LYS A 102 23.96 -13.90 2.59
CA LYS A 102 25.22 -13.37 3.15
C LYS A 102 25.15 -11.86 3.40
N THR A 103 24.50 -11.11 2.53
CA THR A 103 24.41 -9.65 2.65
C THR A 103 23.56 -9.23 3.85
N TYR A 104 22.46 -9.94 4.13
CA TYR A 104 21.42 -9.44 5.03
C TYR A 104 21.27 -10.18 6.36
N ILE A 105 21.86 -11.37 6.54
CA ILE A 105 21.73 -12.16 7.77
C ILE A 105 22.13 -11.43 9.06
N LEU A 106 23.08 -10.48 8.97
CA LEU A 106 23.53 -9.68 10.12
C LEU A 106 22.77 -8.35 10.27
N GLN A 107 21.93 -7.98 9.30
CA GLN A 107 21.26 -6.68 9.26
C GLN A 107 19.84 -6.70 9.83
N PHE A 108 19.27 -7.89 10.03
CA PHE A 108 17.89 -8.06 10.48
C PHE A 108 17.78 -8.67 11.89
N GLY A 109 16.67 -8.38 12.57
CA GLY A 109 16.33 -8.98 13.86
C GLY A 109 15.96 -10.46 13.75
N SER A 110 15.85 -11.15 14.89
CA SER A 110 15.68 -12.61 14.97
C SER A 110 14.52 -13.14 14.12
N ALA A 111 13.35 -12.52 14.17
CA ALA A 111 12.17 -13.00 13.45
C ALA A 111 12.34 -13.07 11.91
N VAL A 112 13.06 -12.12 11.31
CA VAL A 112 13.35 -12.13 9.87
C VAL A 112 14.53 -13.04 9.57
N ARG A 113 15.49 -13.11 10.49
CA ARG A 113 16.66 -13.97 10.38
C ARG A 113 16.29 -15.46 10.41
N ASP A 114 15.37 -15.86 11.26
CA ASP A 114 14.93 -17.26 11.38
C ASP A 114 14.29 -17.76 10.06
N GLU A 115 13.51 -16.91 9.39
CA GLU A 115 12.95 -17.21 8.06
C GLU A 115 14.03 -17.24 6.97
N ILE A 116 15.02 -16.35 7.03
CA ILE A 116 16.15 -16.35 6.09
C ILE A 116 17.05 -17.59 6.29
N ASP A 117 17.22 -18.05 7.53
CA ASP A 117 17.95 -19.28 7.86
C ASP A 117 17.22 -20.51 7.26
N ASN A 118 15.89 -20.56 7.39
CA ASN A 118 15.05 -21.56 6.71
C ASN A 118 15.12 -21.47 5.17
N ALA A 119 15.35 -20.26 4.63
CA ALA A 119 15.48 -20.03 3.19
C ALA A 119 16.73 -20.64 2.55
N THR A 120 17.72 -21.05 3.36
CA THR A 120 18.85 -21.84 2.86
C THR A 120 18.40 -23.24 2.40
N VAL A 121 17.30 -23.75 2.94
CA VAL A 121 16.77 -25.09 2.65
C VAL A 121 15.73 -25.05 1.52
N GLU A 122 14.87 -24.03 1.50
CA GLU A 122 13.80 -23.91 0.50
C GLU A 122 13.70 -22.48 -0.08
N PRO A 123 13.61 -22.32 -1.42
CA PRO A 123 13.44 -21.01 -2.06
C PRO A 123 12.23 -20.21 -1.57
N ASP A 124 11.20 -20.91 -1.07
CA ASP A 124 9.92 -20.30 -0.65
C ASP A 124 10.05 -19.45 0.63
N ALA A 125 11.04 -19.75 1.48
CA ALA A 125 11.26 -19.00 2.70
C ALA A 125 11.80 -17.57 2.45
N PHE A 126 12.45 -17.30 1.30
CA PHE A 126 12.76 -15.92 0.90
C PHE A 126 11.48 -15.10 0.63
N TYR A 127 10.44 -15.71 0.06
CA TYR A 127 9.17 -15.04 -0.21
C TYR A 127 8.35 -14.78 1.07
N LEU A 128 8.43 -15.69 2.04
CA LEU A 128 7.89 -15.47 3.39
C LEU A 128 8.59 -14.30 4.07
N ALA A 129 9.93 -14.29 4.10
CA ALA A 129 10.71 -13.18 4.64
C ALA A 129 10.40 -11.85 3.94
N GLN A 130 10.23 -11.85 2.61
CA GLN A 130 9.84 -10.67 1.84
C GLN A 130 8.46 -10.15 2.26
N THR A 131 7.51 -11.04 2.55
CA THR A 131 6.16 -10.68 3.02
C THR A 131 6.19 -10.07 4.42
N ILE A 132 6.99 -10.63 5.33
CA ILE A 132 7.20 -10.05 6.67
C ILE A 132 7.78 -8.64 6.55
N ILE A 133 8.81 -8.46 5.73
CA ILE A 133 9.43 -7.14 5.51
C ILE A 133 8.44 -6.16 4.88
N TYR A 134 7.63 -6.60 3.91
CA TYR A 134 6.58 -5.76 3.34
C TYR A 134 5.60 -5.26 4.42
N ASN A 135 5.17 -6.13 5.33
CA ASN A 135 4.29 -5.76 6.44
C ASN A 135 4.96 -4.76 7.40
N VAL A 136 6.24 -4.95 7.71
CA VAL A 136 7.02 -4.00 8.53
C VAL A 136 7.11 -2.64 7.84
N LEU A 137 7.46 -2.61 6.54
CA LEU A 137 7.51 -1.38 5.74
C LEU A 137 6.15 -0.67 5.71
N GLN A 138 5.06 -1.41 5.55
CA GLN A 138 3.71 -0.86 5.51
C GLN A 138 3.24 -0.32 6.86
N LYS A 139 3.53 -1.02 7.95
CA LYS A 139 3.06 -0.66 9.28
C LYS A 139 3.86 0.48 9.89
N ASP A 140 5.19 0.39 9.82
CA ASP A 140 6.07 1.23 10.64
C ASP A 140 6.65 2.42 9.87
N TYR A 141 6.78 2.32 8.54
CA TYR A 141 7.50 3.33 7.73
C TYR A 141 6.62 4.04 6.71
N TYR A 142 5.64 3.36 6.12
CA TYR A 142 4.82 3.91 5.05
C TYR A 142 4.03 5.16 5.50
N GLY A 143 3.44 5.14 6.70
CA GLY A 143 2.74 6.29 7.26
C GLY A 143 3.62 7.54 7.41
N SER A 144 4.87 7.36 7.86
CA SER A 144 5.86 8.44 7.96
C SER A 144 6.37 8.88 6.60
N PHE A 145 6.48 7.96 5.64
CA PHE A 145 6.92 8.27 4.29
C PHE A 145 5.93 9.17 3.55
N ILE A 146 4.63 8.88 3.59
CA ILE A 146 3.61 9.65 2.84
C ILE A 146 3.52 11.12 3.25
N VAL A 147 3.90 11.45 4.49
CA VAL A 147 3.95 12.83 5.00
C VAL A 147 5.33 13.50 4.79
N SER A 148 6.33 12.73 4.35
CA SER A 148 7.70 13.22 4.18
C SER A 148 7.88 14.09 2.93
N GLU A 149 8.97 14.86 2.92
CA GLU A 149 9.39 15.59 1.72
C GLU A 149 9.81 14.67 0.56
N TYR A 150 10.25 13.44 0.84
CA TYR A 150 10.63 12.46 -0.17
C TYR A 150 9.42 12.01 -1.01
N TYR A 151 8.30 11.72 -0.35
CA TYR A 151 7.05 11.41 -1.04
C TYR A 151 6.50 12.62 -1.80
N SER A 152 6.65 13.82 -1.24
CA SER A 152 6.29 15.07 -1.91
C SER A 152 7.05 15.27 -3.23
N LYS A 153 8.35 14.96 -3.24
CA LYS A 153 9.21 15.03 -4.43
C LYS A 153 8.78 13.97 -5.44
N PHE A 154 8.55 12.74 -4.99
CA PHE A 154 8.07 11.64 -5.83
C PHE A 154 6.73 11.96 -6.50
N CYS A 155 5.71 12.45 -5.78
CA CYS A 155 4.42 12.80 -6.37
C CYS A 155 4.54 13.84 -7.47
N LYS A 156 5.39 14.86 -7.30
CA LYS A 156 5.63 15.88 -8.33
C LYS A 156 6.18 15.27 -9.62
N LEU A 157 7.12 14.32 -9.50
CA LEU A 157 7.68 13.62 -10.66
C LEU A 157 6.65 12.69 -11.30
N PHE A 158 5.83 12.03 -10.47
CA PHE A 158 4.78 11.11 -10.92
C PHE A 158 3.66 11.83 -11.69
N ASP A 159 3.19 12.97 -11.18
CA ASP A 159 2.12 13.76 -11.82
C ASP A 159 2.59 14.46 -13.10
N SER A 160 3.88 14.79 -13.21
CA SER A 160 4.47 15.35 -14.44
C SER A 160 4.53 14.36 -15.61
N ASN A 161 4.10 13.10 -15.45
CA ASN A 161 4.19 12.02 -16.46
C ASN A 161 5.61 11.75 -17.01
N ASP A 162 6.64 12.26 -16.34
CA ASP A 162 8.05 12.00 -16.70
C ASP A 162 8.50 10.58 -16.31
N ILE A 163 7.68 9.84 -15.56
CA ILE A 163 7.98 8.49 -15.09
C ILE A 163 7.34 7.46 -16.03
N LYS A 164 8.16 6.82 -16.86
CA LYS A 164 7.80 5.65 -17.69
C LYS A 164 8.33 4.34 -17.11
N ASP A 165 8.50 4.27 -15.80
CA ASP A 165 9.25 3.21 -15.12
C ASP A 165 8.36 2.23 -14.33
N PHE A 166 7.23 1.82 -14.93
CA PHE A 166 6.54 0.62 -14.47
C PHE A 166 7.22 -0.59 -15.09
N ASP A 167 7.79 -1.45 -14.24
CA ASP A 167 8.34 -2.72 -14.69
C ASP A 167 7.18 -3.65 -15.07
N LEU A 168 6.87 -3.71 -16.37
CA LEU A 168 5.74 -4.47 -16.94
C LEU A 168 5.92 -6.00 -16.86
N ASN A 169 6.97 -6.50 -16.21
CA ASN A 169 7.23 -7.93 -16.04
C ASN A 169 6.56 -8.55 -14.80
N ASP A 170 5.52 -7.92 -14.23
CA ASP A 170 4.84 -8.40 -13.03
C ASP A 170 3.55 -9.20 -13.34
N PRO A 171 3.56 -10.56 -13.25
CA PRO A 171 2.36 -11.38 -13.41
C PRO A 171 1.30 -11.21 -12.29
N SER A 172 1.56 -10.41 -11.24
CA SER A 172 0.60 -10.16 -10.15
C SER A 172 -0.31 -8.94 -10.36
N LEU A 173 -0.14 -8.17 -11.45
CA LEU A 173 -0.96 -6.99 -11.75
C LEU A 173 -2.33 -7.29 -12.40
N ILE A 174 -2.67 -8.57 -12.67
CA ILE A 174 -3.91 -8.93 -13.38
C ILE A 174 -5.15 -8.97 -12.47
N ASN A 175 -5.00 -9.08 -11.14
CA ASN A 175 -6.14 -9.48 -10.29
C ASN A 175 -6.71 -8.43 -9.32
N ASN A 176 -6.24 -7.18 -9.32
CA ASN A 176 -6.66 -6.22 -8.28
C ASN A 176 -7.51 -5.03 -8.77
N THR A 177 -8.09 -5.10 -9.97
CA THR A 177 -9.28 -4.30 -10.29
C THR A 177 -10.48 -4.92 -9.61
N VAL A 178 -10.72 -4.51 -8.36
CA VAL A 178 -11.99 -4.71 -7.67
C VAL A 178 -13.05 -3.89 -8.44
N ASN A 179 -13.61 -4.51 -9.49
CA ASN A 179 -14.77 -4.00 -10.18
C ASN A 179 -16.00 -4.35 -9.33
N ILE A 180 -16.33 -3.50 -8.37
CA ILE A 180 -17.63 -3.60 -7.69
C ILE A 180 -18.64 -2.96 -8.63
N SER A 181 -19.36 -3.80 -9.38
CA SER A 181 -20.65 -3.42 -9.93
C SER A 181 -21.72 -4.32 -9.29
N PRO A 182 -22.83 -3.75 -8.79
CA PRO A 182 -23.87 -4.47 -8.09
C PRO A 182 -24.92 -4.95 -9.09
N ASN A 183 -25.03 -6.26 -9.29
CA ASN A 183 -26.27 -6.99 -9.60
C ASN A 183 -25.89 -8.40 -10.02
N ASP A 184 -26.19 -9.36 -9.16
CA ASP A 184 -27.07 -10.48 -9.52
C ASP A 184 -27.31 -11.32 -8.26
N LEU A 185 -28.35 -10.93 -7.53
CA LEU A 185 -29.05 -11.83 -6.62
C LEU A 185 -30.16 -12.52 -7.42
N SER A 186 -30.38 -13.80 -7.13
CA SER A 186 -31.38 -14.73 -7.66
C SER A 186 -30.96 -15.40 -8.98
N SER A 187 -31.08 -16.71 -9.18
CA SER A 187 -31.82 -17.78 -8.52
C SER A 187 -31.13 -19.09 -8.92
N THR A 188 -31.04 -20.10 -8.06
CA THR A 188 -32.01 -21.19 -8.08
C THR A 188 -31.81 -22.10 -6.86
N LEU A 189 -32.90 -22.29 -6.12
CA LEU A 189 -33.09 -23.38 -5.18
C LEU A 189 -33.05 -24.73 -5.92
N SER A 190 -32.34 -25.71 -5.37
CA SER A 190 -32.85 -27.09 -5.24
C SER A 190 -31.91 -27.96 -4.38
N SER A 191 -32.32 -28.20 -3.14
CA SER A 191 -32.12 -29.49 -2.43
C SER A 191 -33.38 -30.35 -2.70
N PRO A 192 -33.44 -31.69 -2.48
CA PRO A 192 -32.78 -32.41 -1.37
C PRO A 192 -32.35 -33.89 -1.61
N ASN A 193 -31.61 -34.41 -0.62
CA ASN A 193 -31.51 -35.77 -0.06
C ASN A 193 -31.64 -37.04 -0.93
N SER A 194 -30.74 -38.02 -0.71
CA SER A 194 -31.10 -39.39 -0.26
C SER A 194 -29.88 -40.18 0.23
N GLU A 195 -30.06 -40.83 1.39
CA GLU A 195 -29.26 -41.89 2.02
C GLU A 195 -28.99 -43.06 1.03
N THR A 196 -27.98 -43.92 1.17
CA THR A 196 -27.99 -45.12 2.04
C THR A 196 -26.72 -45.97 1.78
N MET A 197 -26.07 -46.47 2.85
CA MET A 197 -25.45 -47.81 3.11
C MET A 197 -24.94 -48.66 1.90
N VAL A 198 -23.84 -49.42 1.92
CA VAL A 198 -23.64 -50.69 2.67
C VAL A 198 -22.15 -51.10 2.79
N GLN A 199 -21.85 -51.79 3.90
CA GLN A 199 -20.63 -52.55 4.26
C GLN A 199 -20.39 -53.83 3.43
N SER A 200 -19.16 -54.38 3.46
CA SER A 200 -18.76 -55.80 3.69
C SER A 200 -17.47 -56.15 2.92
N THR A 201 -16.32 -56.50 3.53
CA THR A 201 -15.89 -57.76 4.19
C THR A 201 -15.38 -58.87 3.24
N THR A 202 -14.04 -59.05 3.23
CA THR A 202 -13.19 -60.25 2.96
C THR A 202 -13.33 -61.04 1.64
N PRO A 203 -12.26 -61.72 1.19
CA PRO A 203 -11.82 -63.02 1.76
C PRO A 203 -10.51 -62.95 2.54
#